data_AF-O74011-F1
#
_entry.id   AF-O74011-F1
#
_cell.length_a   1.000
_cell.length_b   1.000
_cell.length_c   1.000
_cell.angle_alpha   90.00
_cell.angle_beta   90.00
_cell.angle_gamma   90.00
#
_symmetry.space_group_name_H-M   'P 1'
#
loop_
_entity.id
_entity.type
_entity.pdbx_description
1 polymer ?
#
loop_
_entity_poly.entity_id
_entity_poly.type
_entity_poly.pdbx_seq_one_letter_code
_entity_poly.pdbx_strand_id
1 'polypeptide(L)' 'MARSYFEDAKYYYKKGDYVTAFAAINYAHGFIDAGVRLGVFKGENNRLYAFG' A
#
# COMPACT_ATOMS: atom_id res chain seq x y z
N MET A 1 9.34 -2.69 -0.71
CA MET A 1 8.81 -1.32 -0.85
C MET A 1 7.51 -1.11 -0.10
N ALA A 2 6.39 -1.76 -0.46
CA ALA A 2 5.11 -1.58 0.25
C ALA A 2 5.19 -1.84 1.77
N ARG A 3 5.95 -2.87 2.20
CA ARG A 3 6.18 -3.14 3.63
C ARG A 3 6.96 -2.04 4.36
N SER A 4 7.90 -1.37 3.68
CA SER A 4 8.65 -0.25 4.25
C SER A 4 7.74 0.95 4.48
N TYR A 5 6.94 1.32 3.48
CA TYR A 5 5.95 2.39 3.61
C TYR A 5 4.84 2.10 4.63
N PHE A 6 4.48 0.82 4.83
CA PHE A 6 3.56 0.41 5.88
C PHE A 6 4.15 0.61 7.29
N GLU A 7 5.42 0.28 7.48
CA GLU A 7 6.10 0.53 8.76
C GLU A 7 6.31 2.04 9.01
N ASP A 8 6.57 2.82 7.96
CA ASP A 8 6.61 4.29 8.06
C ASP A 8 5.24 4.86 8.45
N ALA A 9 4.16 4.38 7.84
CA ALA A 9 2.81 4.80 8.21
C ALA A 9 2.52 4.53 9.70
N LYS A 10 2.94 3.36 10.22
CA LYS A 10 2.82 3.02 11.65
C LYS A 10 3.68 3.91 12.55
N TYR A 11 4.87 4.30 12.09
CA TYR A 11 5.76 5.21 12.82
C TYR A 11 5.12 6.61 12.96
N TYR A 12 4.68 7.20 11.85
CA TYR A 12 4.05 8.52 11.85
C TYR A 12 2.71 8.53 12.60
N TYR A 13 1.94 7.45 12.48
CA TYR A 13 0.69 7.28 13.24
C TYR A 13 0.93 7.28 14.76
N LYS A 14 1.94 6.55 15.25
CA LYS A 14 2.31 6.55 16.68
C LYS A 14 2.82 7.91 17.16
N LYS A 15 3.36 8.73 16.26
CA LYS A 15 3.85 10.08 16.54
C LYS A 15 2.74 11.15 16.52
N GLY A 16 1.51 10.77 16.16
CA GLY A 16 0.37 11.68 16.01
C GLY A 16 0.38 12.46 14.69
N ASP A 17 1.30 12.16 13.78
CA ASP A 17 1.35 12.76 12.44
C ASP A 17 0.48 11.95 11.47
N TYR A 18 -0.82 12.18 11.56
CA TYR A 18 -1.82 11.44 10.79
C TYR A 18 -1.77 11.76 9.30
N VAL A 19 -1.34 12.97 8.91
CA VAL A 19 -1.24 13.36 7.49
C VAL A 19 -0.13 12.58 6.82
N THR A 20 1.05 12.52 7.44
CA THR A 20 2.18 11.75 6.89
C THR A 20 1.90 10.24 6.93
N ALA A 21 1.25 9.75 7.99
CA ALA A 21 0.83 8.35 8.07
C ALA A 21 -0.16 7.98 6.95
N PHE A 22 -1.12 8.86 6.65
CA PHE A 22 -2.09 8.66 5.58
C PHE A 22 -1.44 8.70 4.20
N ALA A 23 -0.48 9.60 3.97
CA ALA A 23 0.27 9.64 2.72
C ALA A 23 1.08 8.34 2.50
N ALA A 24 1.78 7.87 3.53
CA ALA A 24 2.61 6.66 3.47
C ALA A 24 1.78 5.39 3.17
N ILE A 25 0.60 5.24 3.78
CA ILE A 25 -0.25 4.06 3.52
C ILE A 25 -0.85 4.05 2.11
N ASN A 26 -1.26 5.22 1.58
CA ASN A 26 -1.76 5.32 0.20
C ASN A 26 -0.66 4.98 -0.82
N TYR A 27 0.58 5.43 -0.55
CA TYR A 27 1.72 5.09 -1.39
C TYR A 27 2.06 3.59 -1.34
N ALA A 28 2.01 2.98 -0.16
CA ALA A 28 2.17 1.53 -0.01
C ALA A 28 1.13 0.75 -0.84
N HIS A 29 -0.13 1.22 -0.83
CA HIS A 29 -1.22 0.63 -1.61
C HIS A 29 -1.00 0.77 -3.13
N GLY A 30 -0.57 1.95 -3.59
CA GLY A 30 -0.23 2.19 -5.00
C GLY A 30 0.90 1.28 -5.52
N PHE A 31 1.89 0.97 -4.67
CA PHE A 31 2.95 0.01 -5.02
C PHE A 31 2.44 -1.42 -5.18
N ILE A 32 1.47 -1.83 -4.35
CA ILE A 32 0.84 -3.15 -4.46
C ILE A 32 0.01 -3.22 -5.74
N ASP A 33 -0.82 -2.21 -6.02
CA ASP A 33 -1.63 -2.14 -7.24
C ASP A 33 -0.76 -2.14 -8.51
N ALA A 34 0.32 -1.35 -8.53
CA ALA A 34 1.29 -1.34 -9.63
C ALA A 34 1.98 -2.71 -9.80
N GLY A 35 2.36 -3.38 -8.70
CA GLY A 35 2.98 -4.69 -8.77
C GLY A 35 2.04 -5.81 -9.24
N VAL A 36 0.74 -5.69 -8.94
CA VAL A 36 -0.30 -6.60 -9.45
C VAL A 36 -0.53 -6.36 -10.94
N ARG A 37 -0.64 -5.08 -11.37
CA ARG A 37 -0.81 -4.71 -12.78
C ARG A 37 0.38 -5.13 -13.65
N LEU A 38 1.59 -5.08 -13.11
CA LEU A 38 2.81 -5.52 -13.79
C LEU A 38 2.98 -7.04 -13.81
N GLY A 39 2.07 -7.81 -13.21
CA GLY A 39 2.13 -9.28 -13.18
C GLY A 39 3.25 -9.84 -12.29
N VAL A 40 3.89 -8.99 -11.47
CA VAL A 40 4.99 -9.37 -10.56
C VAL A 40 4.44 -10.10 -9.32
N PHE A 41 3.23 -9.74 -8.88
CA PHE A 41 2.54 -10.44 -7.80
C PHE A 41 1.36 -11.22 -8.36
N LYS A 42 1.37 -12.55 -8.17
CA LYS A 42 0.23 -13.41 -8.47
C LYS A 42 -0.85 -13.14 -7.42
N GLY A 43 -1.78 -12.24 -7.71
CA GLY A 43 -2.93 -12.02 -6.84
C GLY A 43 -3.77 -13.30 -6.81
N GLU A 44 -3.75 -14.04 -5.70
CA GLU A 44 -4.60 -15.24 -5.53
C GLU A 44 -6.08 -14.89 -5.35
N ASN A 45 -6.50 -13.64 -5.52
CA ASN A 45 -7.88 -13.25 -5.32
C ASN A 45 -8.34 -12.16 -6.29
N ASN A 46 -9.03 -12.57 -7.35
CA ASN A 46 -9.67 -11.72 -8.37
C ASN A 46 -10.82 -10.84 -7.83
N ARG A 47 -11.09 -10.81 -6.51
CA ARG A 47 -12.21 -10.05 -5.93
C ARG A 47 -11.85 -8.65 -5.42
N LEU A 48 -10.59 -8.24 -5.45
CA LEU A 48 -10.14 -6.96 -4.87
C LEU A 48 -9.68 -5.93 -5.91
N TYR A 49 -9.63 -6.28 -7.20
CA TYR A 49 -9.20 -5.35 -8.24
C TYR A 49 -10.42 -4.84 -8.99
N ALA A 50 -10.54 -3.51 -9.08
CA ALA A 50 -11.57 -2.88 -9.88
C ALA A 50 -11.40 -3.30 -11.33
N PHE A 51 -12.50 -3.74 -11.95
CA PHE A 51 -12.64 -4.13 -13.36
C PHE A 51 -12.21 -5.58 -13.65
N GLY A 52 -13.15 -6.50 -13.42
CA GLY A 52 -13.31 -7.68 -14.27
C GLY A 52 -14.08 -7.34 -15.54
#